data_AF-A0A4S2D651-F1
#
_entry.id   AF-A0A4S2D651-F1
#
_cell.length_a   1.000
_cell.length_b   1.000
_cell.length_c   1.000
_cell.angle_alpha   90.00
_cell.angle_beta   90.00
_cell.angle_gamma   90.00
#
_symmetry.space_group_name_H-M   'P 1'
#
loop_
_entity.id
_entity.type
_entity.pdbx_description
1 polymer ?
#
loop_
_entity_poly.entity_id
_entity_poly.type
_entity_poly.pdbx_seq_one_letter_code
_entity_poly.pdbx_strand_id
1 'polypeptide(L)'
;MEEVTTSRRRLRLEYLKNDHIASRAVVIYTGQGGAADYTRGLVAYLVDDNGNMSAIDNNGGTVAFNYDENTLDYAAGNSNAVQTVYLSAFDITTEEQENAVEVVAEPYLVADISGNSYPTVKIGSEVWLGTNLRTTKFGDGTEIPFSAMNSLNQQVASYTYPGGDSDIDTSLYGYLYTSKVVADEDLIAGSIVNGLWRISTGGGNNSNGLMGNVTDWQRLFKYIGQDQLGTLLAPGHNWNNGGNGAFDINTVSNLTGLGIVPAGQIYSNGSFALGYLRQAFFFYGNAGQGYNLAERDGKAVDQAGVRQWNHAIDACSIRLVRIDNHQ
;
A
#
# COMPACT_ATOMS: atom_id res chain seq x y z
N MET A 1 -34.58 -24.27 7.89
CA MET A 1 -33.12 -24.38 7.81
C MET A 1 -32.60 -23.06 8.33
N GLU A 2 -32.13 -23.03 9.56
CA GLU A 2 -31.41 -21.86 10.08
C GLU A 2 -30.10 -21.77 9.32
N GLU A 3 -29.90 -20.64 8.65
CA GLU A 3 -28.62 -20.29 8.06
C GLU A 3 -27.66 -20.11 9.24
N VAL A 4 -26.73 -21.07 9.41
CA VAL A 4 -25.65 -20.92 10.38
C VAL A 4 -24.78 -19.79 9.85
N THR A 5 -25.00 -18.58 10.36
CA THR A 5 -24.17 -17.42 10.05
C THR A 5 -22.81 -17.67 10.67
N THR A 6 -21.90 -18.31 9.93
CA THR A 6 -20.50 -18.41 10.33
C THR A 6 -19.96 -16.98 10.44
N SER A 7 -19.73 -16.53 11.67
CA SER A 7 -19.07 -15.26 11.91
C SER A 7 -17.66 -15.35 11.33
N ARG A 8 -17.26 -14.36 10.53
CA ARG A 8 -15.93 -14.28 9.92
C ARG A 8 -15.22 -13.03 10.41
N ARG A 9 -13.92 -13.15 10.69
CA ARG A 9 -13.05 -12.01 11.00
C ARG A 9 -12.05 -11.86 9.87
N ARG A 10 -11.83 -10.61 9.46
CA ARG A 10 -10.92 -10.32 8.38
C ARG A 10 -9.57 -9.89 8.93
N LEU A 11 -8.51 -10.50 8.43
CA LEU A 11 -7.13 -10.26 8.84
C LEU A 11 -6.41 -9.39 7.83
N ARG A 12 -5.64 -8.43 8.32
CA ARG A 12 -4.75 -7.60 7.52
C ARG A 12 -3.30 -7.95 7.85
N LEU A 13 -2.44 -7.92 6.85
CA LEU A 13 -1.00 -7.99 7.08
C LEU A 13 -0.45 -6.62 7.48
N GLU A 14 0.52 -6.61 8.37
CA GLU A 14 1.22 -5.41 8.79
C GLU A 14 2.71 -5.57 8.57
N TYR A 15 3.38 -4.54 8.04
CA TYR A 15 4.82 -4.46 8.01
C TYR A 15 5.35 -3.88 9.33
N LEU A 16 5.99 -4.73 10.11
CA LEU A 16 6.60 -4.38 11.38
C LEU A 16 8.06 -4.01 11.13
N LYS A 17 8.43 -2.79 11.53
CA LYS A 17 9.80 -2.29 11.46
C LYS A 17 10.27 -1.54 12.70
N ASN A 18 11.35 -2.03 13.31
CA ASN A 18 12.23 -1.29 14.21
C ASN A 18 13.63 -1.94 14.18
N ASP A 19 14.51 -1.61 15.14
CA ASP A 19 15.87 -2.16 15.22
C ASP A 19 15.93 -3.68 15.48
N HIS A 20 14.82 -4.29 15.89
CA HIS A 20 14.71 -5.70 16.25
C HIS A 20 13.86 -6.54 15.28
N ILE A 21 13.08 -5.90 14.41
CA ILE A 21 12.24 -6.58 13.44
C ILE A 21 12.17 -5.82 12.12
N ALA A 22 12.22 -6.56 11.02
CA ALA A 22 11.83 -6.09 9.70
C ALA A 22 11.12 -7.26 9.01
N SER A 23 9.81 -7.35 9.19
CA SER A 23 9.01 -8.47 8.68
C SER A 23 7.56 -8.06 8.52
N ARG A 24 6.85 -8.70 7.59
CA ARG A 24 5.39 -8.70 7.63
C ARG A 24 4.89 -9.65 8.70
N ALA A 25 3.71 -9.38 9.23
CA ALA A 25 3.05 -10.21 10.24
C ALA A 25 1.53 -10.14 10.13
N VAL A 26 0.87 -11.17 10.66
CA VAL A 26 -0.51 -11.03 11.14
C VAL A 26 -0.45 -10.63 12.61
N VAL A 27 -0.97 -9.44 12.89
CA VAL A 27 -1.09 -8.92 14.25
C VAL A 27 -2.56 -8.86 14.64
N ILE A 28 -2.85 -9.33 15.84
CA ILE A 28 -4.19 -9.36 16.40
C ILE A 28 -4.24 -8.34 17.53
N TYR A 29 -5.19 -7.41 17.44
CA TYR A 29 -5.39 -6.36 18.42
C TYR A 29 -6.70 -6.58 19.18
N THR A 30 -6.74 -6.17 20.44
CA THR A 30 -8.00 -6.04 21.19
C THR A 30 -8.77 -4.80 20.74
N GLY A 31 -10.01 -4.64 21.18
CA GLY A 31 -10.77 -3.44 20.81
C GLY A 31 -12.21 -3.44 21.34
N GLN A 32 -12.77 -2.24 21.44
CA GLN A 32 -14.16 -2.00 21.85
C GLN A 32 -14.91 -1.32 20.72
N GLY A 33 -16.16 -1.74 20.48
CA GLY A 33 -17.04 -1.08 19.49
C GLY A 33 -16.51 -1.09 18.05
N GLY A 34 -15.55 -1.97 17.70
CA GLY A 34 -14.95 -2.06 16.37
C GLY A 34 -13.70 -1.20 16.16
N ALA A 35 -13.25 -0.44 17.16
CA ALA A 35 -11.97 0.26 17.13
C ALA A 35 -10.88 -0.61 17.77
N ALA A 36 -9.78 -0.83 17.04
CA ALA A 36 -8.65 -1.60 17.53
C ALA A 36 -7.78 -0.77 18.49
N ASP A 37 -7.36 -1.38 19.59
CA ASP A 37 -6.35 -0.88 20.51
C ASP A 37 -4.97 -1.34 20.05
N TYR A 38 -4.31 -0.45 19.30
CA TYR A 38 -2.99 -0.73 18.71
C TYR A 38 -1.84 -0.74 19.72
N THR A 39 -2.10 -0.41 20.98
CA THR A 39 -1.08 -0.48 22.03
C THR A 39 -0.88 -1.89 22.56
N ARG A 40 -1.76 -2.84 22.18
CA ARG A 40 -1.76 -4.22 22.67
C ARG A 40 -2.02 -5.22 21.55
N GLY A 41 -1.01 -5.44 20.72
CA GLY A 41 -1.03 -6.41 19.64
C GLY A 41 -0.31 -7.71 19.98
N LEU A 42 -0.90 -8.84 19.61
CA LEU A 42 -0.28 -10.16 19.56
C LEU A 42 0.19 -10.44 18.13
N VAL A 43 1.48 -10.75 17.96
CA VAL A 43 2.05 -11.19 16.68
C VAL A 43 1.75 -12.67 16.51
N ALA A 44 0.66 -12.99 15.82
CA ALA A 44 0.22 -14.37 15.64
C ALA A 44 1.24 -15.17 14.83
N TYR A 45 1.70 -14.60 13.71
CA TYR A 45 2.82 -15.14 12.95
C TYR A 45 3.48 -14.09 12.06
N LEU A 46 4.77 -14.27 11.85
CA LEU A 46 5.58 -13.54 10.86
C LEU A 46 5.45 -14.21 9.49
N VAL A 47 5.61 -13.42 8.42
CA VAL A 47 5.65 -13.92 7.04
C VAL A 47 6.87 -13.41 6.29
N ASP A 48 7.39 -14.25 5.40
CA ASP A 48 8.53 -13.91 4.53
C ASP A 48 8.12 -13.03 3.33
N ASP A 49 9.10 -12.69 2.48
CA ASP A 49 8.91 -11.92 1.24
C ASP A 49 7.90 -12.55 0.27
N ASN A 50 7.78 -13.87 0.27
CA ASN A 50 6.85 -14.63 -0.57
C ASN A 50 5.46 -14.76 0.08
N GLY A 51 5.28 -14.25 1.30
CA GLY A 51 4.05 -14.37 2.07
C GLY A 51 3.87 -15.72 2.76
N ASN A 52 4.90 -16.56 2.79
CA ASN A 52 4.86 -17.80 3.56
C ASN A 52 5.01 -17.50 5.04
N MET A 53 4.27 -18.21 5.88
CA MET A 53 4.42 -18.12 7.33
C MET A 53 5.82 -18.60 7.74
N SER A 54 6.48 -17.85 8.61
CA SER A 54 7.79 -18.22 9.12
C SER A 54 7.71 -19.48 9.98
N ALA A 55 8.48 -20.49 9.61
CA ALA A 55 8.56 -21.74 10.33
C ALA A 55 9.51 -21.60 11.54
N ILE A 56 8.90 -21.50 12.73
CA ILE A 56 9.43 -21.88 14.05
C ILE A 56 10.28 -20.80 14.79
N ASP A 57 9.93 -20.62 16.08
CA ASP A 57 10.61 -19.93 17.20
C ASP A 57 10.67 -18.40 17.32
N ASN A 58 9.99 -17.59 16.49
CA ASN A 58 9.93 -16.12 16.69
C ASN A 58 8.50 -15.53 16.66
N ASN A 59 7.47 -16.39 16.69
CA ASN A 59 6.07 -15.95 16.70
C ASN A 59 5.55 -15.83 18.14
N GLY A 60 4.31 -15.35 18.31
CA GLY A 60 3.70 -15.14 19.62
C GLY A 60 4.28 -13.97 20.41
N GLY A 61 4.97 -13.05 19.71
CA GLY A 61 5.49 -11.82 20.29
C GLY A 61 4.40 -10.78 20.50
N THR A 62 4.78 -9.61 21.00
CA THR A 62 3.86 -8.48 21.18
C THR A 62 4.32 -7.25 20.44
N VAL A 63 3.36 -6.42 20.06
CA VAL A 63 3.60 -5.09 19.51
C VAL A 63 2.74 -4.05 20.20
N ALA A 64 3.32 -2.88 20.43
CA ALA A 64 2.60 -1.68 20.84
C ALA A 64 2.94 -0.56 19.86
N PHE A 65 1.94 -0.04 19.16
CA PHE A 65 2.12 0.97 18.13
C PHE A 65 1.82 2.37 18.67
N ASN A 66 2.73 3.31 18.44
CA ASN A 66 2.51 4.73 18.69
C ASN A 66 2.16 5.43 17.37
N TYR A 67 0.88 5.78 17.21
CA TYR A 67 0.37 6.42 16.00
C TYR A 67 0.94 7.82 15.75
N ASP A 68 1.13 8.60 16.82
CA ASP A 68 1.58 10.00 16.74
C ASP A 68 3.05 10.07 16.32
N GLU A 69 3.87 9.18 16.86
CA GLU A 69 5.29 9.10 16.55
C GLU A 69 5.56 8.31 15.26
N ASN A 70 4.61 7.47 14.84
CA ASN A 70 4.72 6.50 13.76
C ASN A 70 5.85 5.49 14.03
N THR A 71 5.83 4.91 15.23
CA THR A 71 6.84 4.00 15.76
C THR A 71 6.18 2.78 16.41
N LEU A 72 6.96 1.72 16.60
CA LEU A 72 6.48 0.50 17.27
C LEU A 72 7.50 -0.04 18.26
N ASP A 73 6.98 -0.48 19.40
CA ASP A 73 7.69 -1.35 20.32
C ASP A 73 7.37 -2.80 19.97
N TYR A 74 8.40 -3.63 19.88
CA TYR A 74 8.27 -5.05 19.56
C TYR A 74 9.02 -5.87 20.61
N ALA A 75 8.34 -6.86 21.17
CA ALA A 75 8.96 -7.91 21.93
C ALA A 75 8.84 -9.22 21.13
N ALA A 76 9.99 -9.83 20.82
CA ALA A 76 10.03 -11.11 20.15
C ALA A 76 9.35 -12.18 21.00
N GLY A 77 8.52 -13.00 20.35
CA GLY A 77 8.01 -14.21 20.96
C GLY A 77 8.99 -15.36 20.75
N ASN A 78 8.67 -16.51 21.32
CA ASN A 78 9.51 -17.70 21.23
C ASN A 78 8.67 -18.95 20.93
N SER A 79 7.59 -18.77 20.17
CA SER A 79 6.64 -19.83 19.85
C SER A 79 6.52 -20.09 18.35
N ASN A 80 5.91 -21.23 18.04
CA ASN A 80 5.40 -21.53 16.71
C ASN A 80 4.26 -20.57 16.34
N ALA A 81 3.91 -20.54 15.05
CA ALA A 81 2.77 -19.75 14.57
C ALA A 81 1.50 -20.03 15.39
N VAL A 82 0.88 -18.95 15.88
CA VAL A 82 -0.35 -19.00 16.66
C VAL A 82 -1.51 -19.15 15.69
N GLN A 83 -2.08 -20.36 15.63
CA GLN A 83 -3.20 -20.68 14.72
C GLN A 83 -4.57 -20.35 15.30
N THR A 84 -4.67 -20.31 16.63
CA THR A 84 -5.92 -20.07 17.35
C THR A 84 -5.67 -19.06 18.46
N VAL A 85 -6.54 -18.07 18.55
CA VAL A 85 -6.57 -17.10 19.64
C VAL A 85 -7.99 -16.95 20.15
N TYR A 86 -8.09 -16.64 21.43
CA TYR A 86 -9.33 -16.29 22.08
C TYR A 86 -9.28 -14.81 22.41
N LEU A 87 -10.31 -14.10 21.96
CA LEU A 87 -10.37 -12.64 21.99
C LEU A 87 -11.55 -12.22 22.86
N SER A 88 -11.26 -11.40 23.86
CA SER A 88 -12.26 -10.55 24.50
C SER A 88 -12.05 -9.12 24.04
N ALA A 89 -12.96 -8.25 24.43
CA ALA A 89 -12.86 -6.84 24.10
C ALA A 89 -11.74 -6.12 24.89
N PHE A 90 -11.07 -6.82 25.82
CA PHE A 90 -9.97 -6.29 26.61
C PHE A 90 -8.69 -7.14 26.57
N ASP A 91 -8.78 -8.43 26.24
CA ASP A 91 -7.66 -9.38 26.34
C ASP A 91 -7.57 -10.31 25.13
N ILE A 92 -6.34 -10.79 24.89
CA ILE A 92 -6.01 -11.84 23.92
C ILE A 92 -5.33 -12.97 24.69
N THR A 93 -5.75 -14.20 24.45
CA THR A 93 -5.08 -15.38 25.01
C THR A 93 -5.01 -16.50 23.99
N THR A 94 -3.98 -17.35 24.12
CA THR A 94 -3.85 -18.61 23.37
C THR A 94 -4.35 -19.80 24.17
N GLU A 95 -4.75 -19.59 25.43
CA GLU A 95 -5.33 -20.63 26.27
C GLU A 95 -6.80 -20.82 25.95
N GLU A 96 -7.22 -22.08 25.89
CA GLU A 96 -8.60 -22.47 25.59
C GLU A 96 -9.59 -21.80 26.53
N GLN A 97 -10.66 -21.23 25.96
CA GLN A 97 -11.71 -20.56 26.73
C GLN A 97 -13.02 -21.35 26.64
N GLU A 98 -13.65 -21.58 27.80
CA GLU A 98 -14.99 -22.16 27.84
C GLU A 98 -16.00 -21.23 27.17
N ASN A 99 -16.92 -21.79 26.38
CA ASN A 99 -17.98 -21.08 25.65
C ASN A 99 -17.48 -20.10 24.57
N ALA A 100 -16.27 -20.30 24.05
CA ALA A 100 -15.80 -19.55 22.89
C ALA A 100 -16.62 -19.87 21.63
N VAL A 101 -16.93 -18.83 20.85
CA VAL A 101 -17.53 -18.99 19.52
C VAL A 101 -16.42 -19.05 18.50
N GLU A 102 -16.34 -20.14 17.75
CA GLU A 102 -15.38 -20.28 16.66
C GLU A 102 -15.71 -19.32 15.51
N VAL A 103 -14.68 -18.65 15.02
CA VAL A 103 -14.76 -17.65 13.97
C VAL A 103 -13.66 -17.93 12.97
N VAL A 104 -14.02 -18.00 11.69
CA VAL A 104 -13.04 -18.23 10.63
C VAL A 104 -12.35 -16.91 10.30
N ALA A 105 -11.02 -16.93 10.31
CA ALA A 105 -10.21 -15.80 9.90
C ALA A 105 -9.93 -15.85 8.38
N GLU A 106 -10.21 -14.78 7.66
CA GLU A 106 -10.00 -14.67 6.21
C GLU A 106 -9.20 -13.40 5.85
N PRO A 107 -8.47 -13.35 4.73
CA PRO A 107 -7.79 -12.12 4.31
C PRO A 107 -8.75 -10.94 4.13
N TYR A 108 -8.38 -9.77 4.64
CA TYR A 108 -9.09 -8.53 4.39
C TYR A 108 -8.73 -7.99 3.00
N LEU A 109 -9.63 -8.24 2.07
CA LEU A 109 -9.61 -7.66 0.73
C LEU A 109 -10.66 -6.56 0.63
N VAL A 110 -10.36 -5.53 -0.16
CA VAL A 110 -11.33 -4.52 -0.56
C VAL A 110 -11.64 -4.66 -2.04
N ALA A 111 -12.87 -4.35 -2.42
CA ALA A 111 -13.32 -4.43 -3.79
C ALA A 111 -13.62 -3.03 -4.34
N ASP A 112 -13.32 -2.81 -5.62
CA ASP A 112 -13.85 -1.65 -6.34
C ASP A 112 -15.19 -1.97 -7.02
N ILE A 113 -15.86 -0.92 -7.48
CA ILE A 113 -17.14 -0.97 -8.20
C ILE A 113 -17.04 -1.68 -9.57
N SER A 114 -15.82 -1.87 -10.10
CA SER A 114 -15.54 -2.65 -11.30
C SER A 114 -15.36 -4.15 -11.01
N GLY A 115 -15.43 -4.56 -9.74
CA GLY A 115 -15.31 -5.96 -9.30
C GLY A 115 -13.87 -6.42 -9.09
N ASN A 116 -12.88 -5.54 -9.12
CA ASN A 116 -11.51 -5.89 -8.79
C ASN A 116 -11.35 -6.02 -7.27
N SER A 117 -10.48 -6.94 -6.85
CA SER A 117 -10.14 -7.13 -5.44
C SER A 117 -8.67 -6.79 -5.18
N TYR A 118 -8.43 -6.10 -4.06
CA TYR A 118 -7.14 -5.58 -3.65
C TYR A 118 -6.81 -6.06 -2.23
N PRO A 119 -5.61 -6.60 -1.98
CA PRO A 119 -5.12 -6.77 -0.63
C PRO A 119 -4.93 -5.39 0.04
N THR A 120 -4.91 -5.38 1.36
CA THR A 120 -4.55 -4.18 2.13
C THR A 120 -3.39 -4.50 3.05
N VAL A 121 -2.58 -3.50 3.35
CA VAL A 121 -1.43 -3.65 4.24
C VAL A 121 -1.29 -2.44 5.14
N LYS A 122 -1.00 -2.67 6.42
CA LYS A 122 -0.64 -1.61 7.37
C LYS A 122 0.87 -1.41 7.33
N ILE A 123 1.31 -0.17 7.14
CA ILE A 123 2.72 0.21 7.19
C ILE A 123 2.82 1.48 8.01
N GLY A 124 3.45 1.37 9.17
CA GLY A 124 3.41 2.45 10.15
C GLY A 124 1.97 2.80 10.53
N SER A 125 1.66 4.09 10.63
CA SER A 125 0.35 4.61 10.97
C SER A 125 -0.67 4.53 9.83
N GLU A 126 -0.30 4.10 8.62
CA GLU A 126 -1.15 4.15 7.43
C GLU A 126 -1.56 2.76 6.93
N VAL A 127 -2.77 2.67 6.38
CA VAL A 127 -3.27 1.48 5.68
C VAL A 127 -3.38 1.76 4.18
N TRP A 128 -2.71 0.94 3.38
CA TRP A 128 -2.59 1.11 1.94
C TRP A 128 -3.32 0.00 1.18
N LEU A 129 -3.77 0.29 -0.04
CA LEU A 129 -3.98 -0.78 -1.03
C LEU A 129 -2.64 -1.46 -1.30
N GLY A 130 -2.62 -2.79 -1.37
CA GLY A 130 -1.40 -3.57 -1.61
C GLY A 130 -1.06 -3.78 -3.09
N THR A 131 -1.91 -3.31 -4.02
CA THR A 131 -1.64 -3.31 -5.46
C THR A 131 -2.08 -1.98 -6.11
N ASN A 132 -1.58 -1.69 -7.32
CA ASN A 132 -1.97 -0.50 -8.08
C ASN A 132 -3.47 -0.53 -8.39
N LEU A 133 -4.13 0.64 -8.35
CA LEU A 133 -5.53 0.75 -8.69
C LEU A 133 -5.79 0.31 -10.14
N ARG A 134 -6.91 -0.39 -10.37
CA ARG A 134 -7.32 -0.86 -11.70
C ARG A 134 -8.84 -0.78 -11.93
N THR A 135 -9.51 0.13 -11.21
CA THR A 135 -10.93 0.42 -11.47
C THR A 135 -11.11 1.03 -12.85
N THR A 136 -12.25 0.73 -13.48
CA THR A 136 -12.71 1.37 -14.72
C THR A 136 -13.90 2.28 -14.48
N LYS A 137 -14.31 2.46 -13.22
CA LYS A 137 -15.45 3.26 -12.82
C LYS A 137 -15.12 4.12 -11.62
N PHE A 138 -15.75 5.28 -11.59
CA PHE A 138 -15.84 6.15 -10.44
C PHE A 138 -16.80 5.60 -9.38
N GLY A 139 -16.76 6.17 -8.17
CA GLY A 139 -17.61 5.76 -7.05
C GLY A 139 -19.10 5.96 -7.26
N ASP A 140 -19.50 6.84 -8.17
CA ASP A 140 -20.89 7.04 -8.60
C ASP A 140 -21.35 6.03 -9.67
N GLY A 141 -20.46 5.15 -10.11
CA GLY A 141 -20.70 4.17 -11.18
C GLY A 141 -20.44 4.70 -12.60
N THR A 142 -20.08 5.97 -12.77
CA THR A 142 -19.70 6.54 -14.06
C THR A 142 -18.45 5.85 -14.59
N GLU A 143 -18.47 5.42 -15.85
CA GLU A 143 -17.31 4.81 -16.50
C GLU A 143 -16.18 5.82 -16.67
N ILE A 144 -14.97 5.42 -16.31
CA ILE A 144 -13.74 6.10 -16.71
C ILE A 144 -13.44 5.61 -18.12
N PRO A 145 -13.43 6.46 -19.16
CA PRO A 145 -13.25 5.98 -20.52
C PRO A 145 -11.82 5.46 -20.74
N PHE A 146 -11.71 4.36 -21.49
CA PHE A 146 -10.42 3.90 -22.00
C PHE A 146 -9.91 4.85 -23.08
N SER A 147 -8.61 5.13 -23.08
CA SER A 147 -7.93 5.85 -24.16
C SER A 147 -6.66 5.13 -24.56
N ALA A 148 -6.51 4.78 -25.84
CA ALA A 148 -5.27 4.22 -26.36
C ALA A 148 -4.12 5.24 -26.19
N MET A 149 -2.91 4.76 -25.88
CA MET A 149 -1.76 5.63 -25.58
C MET A 149 -1.50 6.70 -26.65
N ASN A 150 -1.58 6.32 -27.93
CA ASN A 150 -1.35 7.23 -29.07
C ASN A 150 -2.46 8.29 -29.25
N SER A 151 -3.58 8.13 -28.56
CA SER A 151 -4.77 8.99 -28.63
C SER A 151 -5.14 9.57 -27.26
N LEU A 152 -4.27 9.41 -26.25
CA LEU A 152 -4.53 9.80 -24.88
C LEU A 152 -4.69 11.32 -24.80
N ASN A 153 -5.92 11.77 -24.50
CA ASN A 153 -6.21 13.17 -24.27
C ASN A 153 -6.11 13.48 -22.78
N GLN A 154 -5.06 14.19 -22.37
CA GLN A 154 -4.82 14.46 -20.95
C GLN A 154 -5.72 15.57 -20.38
N GLN A 155 -6.63 16.14 -21.18
CA GLN A 155 -7.67 17.05 -20.71
C GLN A 155 -8.96 16.36 -20.28
N VAL A 156 -9.07 15.04 -20.46
CA VAL A 156 -10.22 14.24 -20.04
C VAL A 156 -9.80 13.15 -19.06
N ALA A 157 -10.71 12.80 -18.14
CA ALA A 157 -10.54 11.63 -17.28
C ALA A 157 -10.51 10.39 -18.16
N SER A 158 -9.43 9.61 -18.10
CA SER A 158 -9.31 8.35 -18.82
C SER A 158 -8.30 7.43 -18.14
N TYR A 159 -8.41 6.14 -18.44
CA TYR A 159 -7.40 5.15 -18.10
C TYR A 159 -6.80 4.53 -19.37
N THR A 160 -5.61 3.97 -19.23
CA THR A 160 -4.92 3.27 -20.31
C THR A 160 -4.02 2.17 -19.78
N TYR A 161 -3.60 1.27 -20.67
CA TYR A 161 -2.67 0.21 -20.32
C TYR A 161 -1.26 0.79 -20.13
N PRO A 162 -0.53 0.33 -19.10
CA PRO A 162 0.90 0.59 -19.02
C PRO A 162 1.61 0.19 -20.32
N GLY A 163 2.48 1.05 -20.84
CA GLY A 163 3.16 0.83 -22.11
C GLY A 163 2.28 0.89 -23.37
N GLY A 164 0.97 1.13 -23.22
CA GLY A 164 0.00 1.00 -24.31
C GLY A 164 -0.26 -0.45 -24.75
N ASP A 165 0.14 -1.43 -23.94
CA ASP A 165 0.06 -2.86 -24.25
C ASP A 165 -1.17 -3.49 -23.58
N SER A 166 -2.15 -3.90 -24.38
CA SER A 166 -3.37 -4.56 -23.86
C SER A 166 -3.13 -5.98 -23.34
N ASP A 167 -1.99 -6.59 -23.66
CA ASP A 167 -1.63 -7.94 -23.22
C ASP A 167 -0.93 -7.93 -21.85
N ILE A 168 -0.71 -6.75 -21.27
CA ILE A 168 -0.11 -6.62 -19.94
C ILE A 168 -1.03 -7.20 -18.85
N ASP A 169 -0.42 -7.84 -17.84
CA ASP A 169 -1.14 -8.30 -16.67
C ASP A 169 -1.60 -7.11 -15.81
N THR A 170 -2.82 -6.62 -16.08
CA THR A 170 -3.43 -5.51 -15.33
C THR A 170 -3.70 -5.86 -13.87
N SER A 171 -3.74 -7.16 -13.51
CA SER A 171 -3.86 -7.57 -12.12
C SER A 171 -2.59 -7.27 -11.31
N LEU A 172 -1.44 -7.28 -12.00
CA LEU A 172 -0.13 -6.96 -11.45
C LEU A 172 0.21 -5.47 -11.56
N TYR A 173 0.09 -4.89 -12.76
CA TYR A 173 0.55 -3.52 -13.02
C TYR A 173 -0.51 -2.44 -12.73
N GLY A 174 -1.78 -2.81 -12.70
CA GLY A 174 -2.89 -1.86 -12.67
C GLY A 174 -3.02 -1.05 -13.96
N TYR A 175 -3.70 0.10 -13.87
CA TYR A 175 -3.85 1.05 -14.98
C TYR A 175 -3.08 2.34 -14.72
N LEU A 176 -2.77 3.05 -15.82
CA LEU A 176 -2.37 4.45 -15.77
C LEU A 176 -3.60 5.31 -15.99
N TYR A 177 -3.76 6.34 -15.15
CA TYR A 177 -4.88 7.26 -15.19
C TYR A 177 -4.41 8.65 -15.55
N THR A 178 -5.18 9.44 -16.29
CA THR A 178 -4.86 10.86 -16.48
C THR A 178 -5.06 11.65 -15.20
N SER A 179 -4.38 12.79 -15.07
CA SER A 179 -4.54 13.72 -13.93
C SER A 179 -5.99 14.15 -13.67
N LYS A 180 -6.87 14.06 -14.68
CA LYS A 180 -8.30 14.41 -14.55
C LYS A 180 -9.10 13.37 -13.77
N VAL A 181 -8.64 12.13 -13.68
CA VAL A 181 -9.26 11.10 -12.84
C VAL A 181 -9.11 11.44 -11.36
N VAL A 182 -7.98 12.04 -10.98
CA VAL A 182 -7.66 12.44 -9.60
C VAL A 182 -8.01 13.90 -9.29
N ALA A 183 -8.67 14.60 -10.22
CA ALA A 183 -9.13 15.97 -10.00
C ALA A 183 -10.34 16.02 -9.04
N ASP A 184 -11.12 14.93 -9.01
CA ASP A 184 -12.19 14.70 -8.06
C ASP A 184 -11.79 13.51 -7.18
N GLU A 185 -11.13 13.81 -6.06
CA GLU A 185 -10.54 12.79 -5.19
C GLU A 185 -11.59 11.87 -4.57
N ASP A 186 -12.73 12.44 -4.17
CA ASP A 186 -13.83 11.70 -3.57
C ASP A 186 -14.45 10.73 -4.58
N LEU A 187 -14.55 11.17 -5.84
CA LEU A 187 -15.13 10.36 -6.90
C LEU A 187 -14.26 9.13 -7.23
N ILE A 188 -12.94 9.29 -7.36
CA ILE A 188 -12.06 8.14 -7.60
C ILE A 188 -11.87 7.28 -6.34
N ALA A 189 -11.79 7.88 -5.16
CA ALA A 189 -11.63 7.13 -3.92
C ALA A 189 -12.90 6.34 -3.56
N GLY A 190 -14.07 6.90 -3.86
CA GLY A 190 -15.37 6.24 -3.75
C GLY A 190 -15.53 5.04 -4.68
N SER A 191 -14.60 4.81 -5.62
CA SER A 191 -14.59 3.58 -6.43
C SER A 191 -14.42 2.33 -5.58
N ILE A 192 -13.82 2.42 -4.38
CA ILE A 192 -13.73 1.31 -3.43
C ILE A 192 -15.02 1.21 -2.61
N VAL A 193 -15.72 0.08 -2.71
CA VAL A 193 -17.12 -0.10 -2.29
C VAL A 193 -17.34 0.08 -0.78
N ASN A 194 -16.30 -0.09 0.06
CA ASN A 194 -16.43 0.12 1.50
C ASN A 194 -16.23 1.58 1.96
N GLY A 195 -16.01 2.52 1.03
CA GLY A 195 -16.13 3.97 1.25
C GLY A 195 -15.11 4.64 2.19
N LEU A 196 -14.06 3.93 2.62
CA LEU A 196 -13.09 4.44 3.62
C LEU A 196 -11.72 4.71 3.01
N TRP A 197 -11.65 5.23 1.79
CA TRP A 197 -10.40 5.45 1.06
C TRP A 197 -10.28 6.88 0.57
N ARG A 198 -9.04 7.31 0.31
CA ARG A 198 -8.70 8.59 -0.30
C ARG A 198 -7.44 8.46 -1.12
N ILE A 199 -7.18 9.44 -1.98
CA ILE A 199 -5.86 9.56 -2.61
C ILE A 199 -4.82 9.84 -1.52
N SER A 200 -3.67 9.19 -1.61
CA SER A 200 -2.55 9.46 -0.72
C SER A 200 -2.16 10.93 -0.78
N THR A 201 -1.93 11.58 0.35
CA THR A 201 -1.29 12.88 0.46
C THR A 201 0.22 12.71 0.32
N GLY A 202 0.86 13.67 -0.33
CA GLY A 202 2.30 13.69 -0.53
C GLY A 202 2.83 15.10 -0.57
N GLY A 203 4.06 15.25 -1.04
CA GLY A 203 4.83 16.48 -0.93
C GLY A 203 5.80 16.49 0.26
N GLY A 204 6.62 17.53 0.27
CA GLY A 204 7.75 17.75 1.16
C GLY A 204 8.71 18.70 0.47
N ASN A 205 9.18 19.76 1.13
CA ASN A 205 10.14 20.64 0.46
C ASN A 205 11.49 19.92 0.40
N ASN A 206 12.10 19.81 -0.77
CA ASN A 206 13.45 19.24 -0.93
C ASN A 206 14.48 19.88 0.01
N SER A 207 14.25 21.11 0.47
CA SER A 207 15.08 21.79 1.48
C SER A 207 14.89 21.29 2.92
N ASN A 208 13.73 20.70 3.26
CA ASN A 208 13.36 20.19 4.58
C ASN A 208 13.22 18.65 4.64
N GLY A 209 13.32 17.97 3.49
CA GLY A 209 13.28 16.52 3.36
C GLY A 209 11.90 15.92 3.05
N LEU A 210 11.94 14.68 2.57
CA LEU A 210 10.84 13.73 2.38
C LEU A 210 10.57 12.87 3.63
N MET A 211 11.43 12.92 4.66
CA MET A 211 11.25 12.21 5.93
C MET A 211 10.44 13.05 6.94
N GLY A 212 9.13 12.81 7.04
CA GLY A 212 8.25 13.58 7.93
C GLY A 212 7.02 12.81 8.43
N ASN A 213 6.19 13.48 9.22
CA ASN A 213 4.94 12.92 9.78
C ASN A 213 3.68 13.65 9.28
N VAL A 214 3.79 14.48 8.23
CA VAL A 214 2.69 15.35 7.79
C VAL A 214 1.81 14.66 6.75
N THR A 215 2.43 14.04 5.74
CA THR A 215 1.73 13.38 4.64
C THR A 215 1.92 11.87 4.68
N ASP A 216 1.05 11.12 3.99
CA ASP A 216 1.07 9.65 4.01
C ASP A 216 2.39 9.11 3.47
N TRP A 217 2.83 9.67 2.34
CA TRP A 217 4.11 9.29 1.74
C TRP A 217 5.29 9.62 2.65
N GLN A 218 5.28 10.78 3.35
CA GLN A 218 6.35 11.09 4.31
C GLN A 218 6.38 10.10 5.47
N ARG A 219 5.21 9.72 6.02
CA ARG A 219 5.11 8.71 7.09
C ARG A 219 5.60 7.34 6.61
N LEU A 220 5.18 6.92 5.41
CA LEU A 220 5.64 5.69 4.78
C LEU A 220 7.16 5.70 4.61
N PHE A 221 7.71 6.78 4.08
CA PHE A 221 9.13 6.88 3.81
C PHE A 221 9.97 6.88 5.09
N LYS A 222 9.53 7.63 6.09
CA LYS A 222 10.17 7.66 7.41
C LYS A 222 10.15 6.29 8.08
N TYR A 223 9.01 5.58 8.01
CA TYR A 223 8.85 4.27 8.65
C TYR A 223 9.68 3.18 7.96
N ILE A 224 9.73 3.17 6.63
CA ILE A 224 10.54 2.21 5.87
C ILE A 224 12.03 2.54 5.97
N GLY A 225 12.42 3.80 6.10
CA GLY A 225 13.81 4.21 6.09
C GLY A 225 14.34 4.42 4.66
N GLN A 226 15.01 5.56 4.49
CA GLN A 226 15.44 6.12 3.21
C GLN A 226 16.30 5.18 2.34
N ASP A 227 17.15 4.36 2.94
CA ASP A 227 18.12 3.50 2.27
C ASP A 227 17.50 2.22 1.72
N GLN A 228 16.28 1.89 2.15
CA GLN A 228 15.61 0.64 1.83
C GLN A 228 14.33 0.82 1.00
N LEU A 229 13.93 2.06 0.68
CA LEU A 229 12.68 2.35 -0.04
C LEU A 229 12.56 1.61 -1.36
N GLY A 230 13.58 1.73 -2.21
CA GLY A 230 13.58 1.05 -3.50
C GLY A 230 13.48 -0.47 -3.35
N THR A 231 14.26 -1.02 -2.43
CA THR A 231 14.36 -2.47 -2.23
C THR A 231 13.07 -3.07 -1.69
N LEU A 232 12.48 -2.48 -0.65
CA LEU A 232 11.37 -3.06 0.11
C LEU A 232 9.98 -2.83 -0.52
N LEU A 233 9.89 -1.92 -1.49
CA LEU A 233 8.65 -1.58 -2.18
C LEU A 233 8.49 -2.29 -3.52
N ALA A 234 9.57 -2.80 -4.12
CA ALA A 234 9.61 -3.36 -5.45
C ALA A 234 9.45 -4.89 -5.43
N PRO A 235 8.26 -5.46 -5.71
CA PRO A 235 8.04 -6.90 -5.65
C PRO A 235 8.62 -7.60 -6.89
N GLY A 236 9.88 -8.03 -6.86
CA GLY A 236 10.46 -8.84 -7.95
C GLY A 236 10.74 -8.08 -9.25
N HIS A 237 10.62 -6.74 -9.26
CA HIS A 237 10.86 -5.90 -10.43
C HIS A 237 12.01 -4.93 -10.17
N ASN A 238 13.08 -5.03 -10.95
CA ASN A 238 14.17 -4.06 -10.85
C ASN A 238 13.67 -2.68 -11.25
N TRP A 239 14.01 -1.66 -10.45
CA TRP A 239 13.77 -0.28 -10.86
C TRP A 239 15.06 0.32 -11.41
N ASN A 240 14.94 1.17 -12.43
CA ASN A 240 16.08 1.87 -13.00
C ASN A 240 15.84 3.38 -13.03
N ASN A 241 16.92 4.16 -12.93
CA ASN A 241 16.82 5.62 -12.97
C ASN A 241 16.90 6.19 -14.39
N GLY A 242 16.29 5.52 -15.38
CA GLY A 242 16.27 6.01 -16.77
C GLY A 242 17.65 6.27 -17.40
N GLY A 243 18.72 5.63 -16.89
CA GLY A 243 20.08 5.77 -17.40
C GLY A 243 20.90 6.95 -16.85
N ASN A 244 20.39 7.71 -15.87
CA ASN A 244 21.03 8.93 -15.36
C ASN A 244 21.90 8.73 -14.09
N GLY A 245 22.50 7.55 -13.88
CA GLY A 245 23.50 7.31 -12.82
C GLY A 245 23.21 6.15 -11.86
N ALA A 246 23.93 6.13 -10.72
CA ALA A 246 24.18 4.98 -9.83
C ALA A 246 23.01 4.55 -8.90
N PHE A 247 21.76 4.78 -9.27
CA PHE A 247 20.59 4.40 -8.47
C PHE A 247 19.67 3.46 -9.23
N ASP A 248 20.18 2.26 -9.49
CA ASP A 248 19.36 1.14 -9.94
C ASP A 248 19.04 0.25 -8.74
N ILE A 249 17.76 -0.05 -8.55
CA ILE A 249 17.28 -0.94 -7.51
C ILE A 249 17.34 -2.35 -8.10
N ASN A 250 18.42 -3.05 -7.77
CA ASN A 250 18.70 -4.42 -8.25
C ASN A 250 18.41 -5.48 -7.19
N THR A 251 18.12 -5.07 -5.96
CA THR A 251 17.61 -5.93 -4.90
C THR A 251 16.16 -5.53 -4.69
N VAL A 252 15.28 -6.52 -4.75
CA VAL A 252 13.83 -6.32 -4.85
C VAL A 252 13.17 -7.22 -3.81
N SER A 253 12.19 -6.70 -3.11
CA SER A 253 11.49 -7.35 -2.01
C SER A 253 10.04 -6.85 -1.97
N ASN A 254 9.14 -7.73 -1.55
CA ASN A 254 7.76 -7.37 -1.22
C ASN A 254 7.49 -7.49 0.28
N LEU A 255 8.52 -7.32 1.10
CA LEU A 255 8.44 -7.50 2.55
C LEU A 255 7.47 -6.52 3.18
N THR A 256 7.22 -5.37 2.55
CA THR A 256 6.22 -4.41 3.02
C THR A 256 4.79 -4.80 2.66
N GLY A 257 4.59 -5.61 1.62
CA GLY A 257 3.26 -5.93 1.07
C GLY A 257 2.58 -4.77 0.35
N LEU A 258 3.25 -3.62 0.21
CA LEU A 258 2.72 -2.49 -0.57
C LEU A 258 2.75 -2.79 -2.07
N GLY A 259 3.63 -3.68 -2.55
CA GLY A 259 3.61 -4.14 -3.93
C GLY A 259 3.62 -3.02 -4.96
N ILE A 260 4.65 -2.16 -4.94
CA ILE A 260 4.80 -1.09 -5.93
C ILE A 260 5.38 -1.68 -7.21
N VAL A 261 4.49 -2.03 -8.13
CA VAL A 261 4.88 -2.49 -9.46
C VAL A 261 5.11 -1.27 -10.37
N PRO A 262 6.28 -1.16 -11.03
CA PRO A 262 6.59 -0.04 -11.89
C PRO A 262 5.78 -0.11 -13.20
N ALA A 263 4.68 0.64 -13.28
CA ALA A 263 3.85 0.72 -14.49
C ALA A 263 4.31 1.82 -15.47
N GLY A 264 5.35 2.59 -15.13
CA GLY A 264 5.81 3.74 -15.92
C GLY A 264 4.82 4.90 -15.92
N GLN A 265 4.95 5.78 -16.91
CA GLN A 265 4.08 6.93 -17.15
C GLN A 265 3.93 7.20 -18.64
N ILE A 266 2.84 7.84 -19.03
CA ILE A 266 2.66 8.41 -20.38
C ILE A 266 2.72 9.92 -20.27
N TYR A 267 3.65 10.53 -21.01
CA TYR A 267 3.79 11.98 -21.07
C TYR A 267 2.70 12.64 -21.91
N SER A 268 2.55 13.95 -21.71
CA SER A 268 1.64 14.81 -22.48
C SER A 268 1.74 14.72 -24.00
N ASN A 269 2.92 14.42 -24.55
CA ASN A 269 3.14 14.28 -25.99
C ASN A 269 2.82 12.86 -26.51
N GLY A 270 2.17 12.01 -25.70
CA GLY A 270 1.88 10.61 -26.01
C GLY A 270 3.12 9.70 -26.01
N SER A 271 4.30 10.24 -25.69
CA SER A 271 5.50 9.43 -25.51
C SER A 271 5.42 8.71 -24.18
N PHE A 272 5.70 7.42 -24.20
CA PHE A 272 5.91 6.66 -22.99
C PHE A 272 7.30 6.99 -22.42
N ALA A 273 7.43 7.12 -21.09
CA ALA A 273 8.75 7.36 -20.49
C ALA A 273 9.72 6.22 -20.81
N LEU A 274 10.89 6.59 -21.36
CA LEU A 274 11.95 5.68 -21.79
C LEU A 274 12.61 5.02 -20.57
N GLY A 275 11.96 3.98 -20.04
CA GLY A 275 12.33 3.24 -18.83
C GLY A 275 11.32 2.12 -18.52
N TYR A 276 10.89 1.39 -19.56
CA TYR A 276 9.80 0.41 -19.55
C TYR A 276 9.78 -0.48 -18.30
N LEU A 277 8.65 -0.50 -17.59
CA LEU A 277 8.37 -1.32 -16.40
C LEU A 277 9.48 -1.32 -15.34
N ARG A 278 10.21 -0.20 -15.23
CA ARG A 278 11.34 -0.04 -14.30
C ARG A 278 11.26 1.26 -13.51
N GLN A 279 10.23 2.07 -13.73
CA GLN A 279 9.96 3.28 -12.97
C GLN A 279 8.51 3.29 -12.51
N ALA A 280 8.30 3.77 -11.28
CA ALA A 280 7.00 3.77 -10.63
C ALA A 280 6.56 5.21 -10.39
N PHE A 281 5.52 5.65 -11.10
CA PHE A 281 4.98 7.00 -11.02
C PHE A 281 3.59 6.98 -10.40
N PHE A 282 3.39 7.78 -9.35
CA PHE A 282 2.13 7.82 -8.62
C PHE A 282 1.65 9.25 -8.43
N PHE A 283 0.34 9.47 -8.60
CA PHE A 283 -0.29 10.69 -8.11
C PHE A 283 -0.33 10.72 -6.57
N TYR A 284 -0.24 11.92 -6.02
CA TYR A 284 -0.63 12.21 -4.65
C TYR A 284 -1.46 13.49 -4.60
N GLY A 285 -2.38 13.58 -3.64
CA GLY A 285 -3.33 14.68 -3.52
C GLY A 285 -4.08 14.93 -4.82
N ASN A 286 -4.34 16.21 -5.09
CA ASN A 286 -5.12 16.62 -6.23
C ASN A 286 -4.31 16.68 -7.52
N ALA A 287 -5.03 16.81 -8.64
CA ALA A 287 -4.49 16.76 -9.98
C ALA A 287 -3.18 17.53 -10.17
N GLY A 288 -2.15 16.80 -10.61
CA GLY A 288 -0.92 17.36 -11.16
C GLY A 288 0.30 17.29 -10.27
N GLN A 289 0.22 16.63 -9.12
CA GLN A 289 1.39 16.30 -8.31
C GLN A 289 1.58 14.80 -8.21
N GLY A 290 2.83 14.37 -8.07
CA GLY A 290 3.14 12.97 -7.89
C GLY A 290 4.62 12.71 -7.68
N TYR A 291 4.93 11.44 -7.49
CA TYR A 291 6.28 10.95 -7.26
C TYR A 291 6.73 10.02 -8.37
N ASN A 292 8.00 10.13 -8.75
CA ASN A 292 8.78 9.04 -9.34
C ASN A 292 9.56 8.35 -8.21
N LEU A 293 9.32 7.07 -7.96
CA LEU A 293 9.97 6.32 -6.88
C LEU A 293 11.28 5.63 -7.31
N ALA A 294 11.73 5.84 -8.54
CA ALA A 294 12.95 5.23 -9.10
C ALA A 294 14.03 6.27 -9.46
N GLU A 295 13.86 7.54 -9.06
CA GLU A 295 14.79 8.62 -9.39
C GLU A 295 15.13 9.42 -8.14
N ARG A 296 16.44 9.58 -7.87
CA ARG A 296 16.91 10.48 -6.81
C ARG A 296 16.73 11.93 -7.24
N ASP A 297 16.08 12.73 -6.39
CA ASP A 297 16.13 14.17 -6.55
C ASP A 297 17.51 14.71 -6.11
N GLY A 298 18.29 15.21 -7.07
CA GLY A 298 19.60 15.80 -6.80
C GLY A 298 19.57 17.07 -5.93
N LYS A 299 18.37 17.62 -5.64
CA LYS A 299 18.16 18.77 -4.76
C LYS A 299 17.63 18.39 -3.36
N ALA A 300 17.18 17.16 -3.16
CA ALA A 300 16.71 16.71 -1.86
C ALA A 300 17.91 16.42 -0.95
N VAL A 301 17.87 16.94 0.28
CA VAL A 301 18.89 16.63 1.31
C VAL A 301 18.89 15.14 1.69
N ASP A 302 17.77 14.46 1.49
CA ASP A 302 17.58 13.02 1.70
C ASP A 302 17.48 12.29 0.34
N GLN A 303 18.52 11.52 0.01
CA GLN A 303 18.74 10.89 -1.29
C GLN A 303 17.86 9.65 -1.54
N ALA A 304 16.58 9.72 -1.18
CA ALA A 304 15.67 8.59 -0.98
C ALA A 304 15.19 7.87 -2.25
N GLY A 305 15.79 8.13 -3.42
CA GLY A 305 15.32 7.52 -4.68
C GLY A 305 13.94 7.99 -5.14
N VAL A 306 13.44 9.06 -4.53
CA VAL A 306 12.14 9.64 -4.81
C VAL A 306 12.33 11.04 -5.38
N ARG A 307 11.61 11.35 -6.44
CA ARG A 307 11.56 12.68 -7.05
C ARG A 307 10.12 13.16 -7.13
N GLN A 308 9.87 14.36 -6.64
CA GLN A 308 8.61 15.06 -6.87
C GLN A 308 8.55 15.58 -8.30
N TRP A 309 7.39 15.42 -8.92
CA TRP A 309 7.20 15.82 -10.30
C TRP A 309 5.79 16.34 -10.55
N ASN A 310 5.69 17.30 -11.47
CA ASN A 310 4.41 17.83 -11.92
C ASN A 310 3.84 16.92 -13.01
N HIS A 311 2.76 16.22 -12.67
CA HIS A 311 2.08 15.28 -13.55
C HIS A 311 0.74 15.82 -14.08
N ALA A 312 0.56 17.16 -14.14
CA ALA A 312 -0.71 17.77 -14.55
C ALA A 312 -1.17 17.33 -15.96
N ILE A 313 -0.22 16.88 -16.78
CA ILE A 313 -0.41 16.49 -18.17
C ILE A 313 0.09 15.06 -18.45
N ASP A 314 0.28 14.25 -17.41
CA ASP A 314 0.76 12.86 -17.53
C ASP A 314 -0.35 11.87 -17.16
N ALA A 315 -0.12 10.60 -17.48
CA ALA A 315 -0.86 9.49 -16.90
C ALA A 315 0.04 8.58 -16.06
N CYS A 316 -0.37 8.37 -14.81
CA CYS A 316 0.40 7.70 -13.77
C CYS A 316 -0.48 6.70 -12.99
N SER A 317 0.14 5.86 -12.17
CA SER A 317 -0.57 4.94 -11.28
C SER A 317 -1.23 5.69 -10.12
N ILE A 318 -2.27 5.09 -9.54
CA ILE A 318 -2.92 5.58 -8.32
C ILE A 318 -2.73 4.55 -7.21
N ARG A 319 -2.42 5.04 -6.01
CA ARG A 319 -2.39 4.25 -4.79
C ARG A 319 -3.24 4.92 -3.72
N LEU A 320 -4.28 4.22 -3.28
CA LEU A 320 -5.19 4.75 -2.25
C LEU A 320 -4.73 4.37 -0.84
N VAL A 321 -5.03 5.26 0.09
CA VAL A 321 -4.79 5.13 1.53
C VAL A 321 -6.14 5.19 2.24
N ARG A 322 -6.27 4.46 3.34
CA ARG A 322 -7.50 4.45 4.14
C ARG A 322 -7.68 5.78 4.88
N ILE A 323 -8.92 6.23 5.06
CA ILE A 323 -9.23 7.46 5.82
C ILE A 323 -9.10 7.20 7.33
N ASP A 324 -9.61 6.07 7.79
CA ASP A 324 -9.59 5.65 9.20
C ASP A 324 -8.61 4.48 9.37
N ASN A 325 -7.49 4.77 10.04
CA ASN A 325 -6.45 3.78 10.32
C ASN A 325 -6.71 2.98 11.60
N HIS A 326 -7.88 3.15 12.27
CA HIS A 326 -8.18 2.58 13.59
C HIS A 326 -9.12 1.35 13.63
N GLN A 327 -9.38 0.70 12.48
CA GLN A 327 -10.20 -0.52 12.40
C GLN A 327 -9.42 -1.74 11.93
#